data_AF-A0A6M3XN57-F1
#
_entry.id   AF-A0A6M3XN57-F1
#
_cell.length_a   1.000
_cell.length_b   1.000
_cell.length_c   1.000
_cell.angle_alpha   90.00
_cell.angle_beta   90.00
_cell.angle_gamma   90.00
#
_symmetry.space_group_name_H-M   'P 1'
#
loop_
_entity.id
_entity.type
_entity.pdbx_description
1 polymer ?
#
loop_
_entity_poly.entity_id
_entity_poly.type
_entity_poly.pdbx_seq_one_letter_code
_entity_poly.pdbx_strand_id
1 'polypeptide(L)'
;MMVQPLAKTKIKRHKAKQVHESVMKIVRERSGGICEHCGQNKATDAHHIKLKSQGGLDIAINILHVCRVCHQHSSIDFLHKAKEILRDRIIVLFPDIREYTLKETVEKLNMPHDEIMRQYTKRFLSTTYKLKTCQLYIRQWLGVYE
;
A
#
# COMPACT_ATOMS: atom_id res chain seq x y z
N MET A 1 45.35 10.13 -27.89
CA MET A 1 43.92 10.23 -28.26
C MET A 1 43.13 10.52 -26.98
N MET A 2 42.49 11.68 -26.87
CA MET A 2 41.68 12.02 -25.69
C MET A 2 40.27 11.44 -25.86
N VAL A 3 39.86 10.56 -24.96
CA VAL A 3 38.50 9.99 -24.96
C VAL A 3 37.58 10.98 -24.25
N GLN A 4 36.63 11.56 -24.99
CA GLN A 4 35.64 12.47 -24.40
C GLN A 4 34.61 11.68 -23.57
N PRO A 5 34.15 12.19 -22.42
CA PRO A 5 33.14 11.53 -21.62
C PRO A 5 31.78 11.54 -22.33
N LEU A 6 31.13 10.37 -22.41
CA LEU A 6 29.80 10.21 -22.99
C LEU A 6 28.79 11.06 -22.22
N ALA A 7 28.03 11.89 -22.95
CA ALA A 7 26.97 12.71 -22.39
C ALA A 7 25.94 11.83 -21.67
N LYS A 8 25.67 12.12 -20.40
CA LYS A 8 24.66 11.41 -19.60
C LYS A 8 23.27 11.68 -20.18
N THR A 9 22.73 10.74 -20.96
CA THR A 9 21.35 10.81 -21.46
C THR A 9 20.39 10.91 -20.27
N LYS A 10 19.66 12.02 -20.14
CA LYS A 10 18.61 12.18 -19.12
C LYS A 10 17.54 11.11 -19.34
N ILE A 11 17.57 10.03 -18.54
CA ILE A 11 16.52 9.02 -18.52
C ILE A 11 15.21 9.73 -18.14
N LYS A 12 14.24 9.74 -19.05
CA LYS A 12 12.88 10.24 -18.76
C LYS A 12 12.30 9.38 -17.63
N ARG A 13 12.26 9.93 -16.41
CA ARG A 13 11.60 9.28 -15.27
C ARG A 13 10.11 9.19 -15.60
N HIS A 14 9.61 7.98 -15.85
CA HIS A 14 8.17 7.76 -15.86
C HIS A 14 7.61 8.17 -14.50
N LYS A 15 6.56 9.02 -14.48
CA LYS A 15 5.87 9.36 -13.23
C LYS A 15 5.44 8.06 -12.56
N ALA A 16 5.78 7.90 -11.28
CA ALA A 16 5.30 6.77 -10.49
C ALA A 16 3.78 6.70 -10.62
N LYS A 17 3.26 5.52 -10.99
CA LYS A 17 1.84 5.31 -11.21
C LYS A 17 1.10 5.63 -9.90
N GLN A 18 0.32 6.72 -9.93
CA GLN A 18 -0.44 7.21 -8.79
C GLN A 18 -1.44 6.14 -8.29
N VAL A 19 -1.80 6.22 -7.01
CA VAL A 19 -2.84 5.37 -6.40
C VAL A 19 -4.13 5.53 -7.20
N HIS A 20 -4.88 4.44 -7.38
CA HIS A 20 -6.14 4.48 -8.11
C HIS A 20 -7.15 5.40 -7.43
N GLU A 21 -7.95 6.14 -8.20
CA GLU A 21 -8.85 7.16 -7.64
C GLU A 21 -9.93 6.55 -6.73
N SER A 22 -10.43 5.35 -7.04
CA SER A 22 -11.37 4.64 -6.14
C SER A 22 -10.77 4.35 -4.76
N VAL A 23 -9.47 4.05 -4.70
CA VAL A 23 -8.74 3.82 -3.44
C VAL A 23 -8.52 5.15 -2.73
N MET A 24 -8.18 6.20 -3.47
CA MET A 24 -8.00 7.53 -2.91
C MET A 24 -9.29 8.10 -2.32
N LYS A 25 -10.46 7.79 -2.88
CA LYS A 25 -11.75 8.18 -2.30
C LYS A 25 -11.90 7.64 -0.87
N ILE A 26 -11.67 6.34 -0.68
CA ILE A 26 -11.72 5.67 0.63
C ILE A 26 -10.70 6.29 1.60
N VAL A 27 -9.49 6.54 1.12
CA VAL A 27 -8.40 7.14 1.92
C VAL A 27 -8.75 8.57 2.36
N ARG A 28 -9.30 9.39 1.45
CA ARG A 28 -9.71 10.76 1.77
C ARG A 28 -10.85 10.79 2.77
N GLU A 29 -11.88 9.98 2.55
CA GLU A 29 -13.03 9.84 3.47
C GLU A 29 -12.57 9.43 4.88
N ARG A 30 -11.73 8.39 4.98
CA ARG A 30 -11.17 7.93 6.26
C ARG A 30 -10.37 9.01 6.99
N SER A 31 -9.52 9.73 6.26
CA SER A 31 -8.64 10.74 6.85
C SER A 31 -9.35 12.04 7.26
N GLY A 32 -10.55 12.30 6.74
CA GLY A 32 -11.20 13.61 6.85
C GLY A 32 -10.37 14.78 6.29
N GLY A 33 -9.38 14.50 5.43
CA GLY A 33 -8.45 15.50 4.91
C GLY A 33 -7.33 15.90 5.88
N ILE A 34 -7.16 15.20 7.00
CA ILE A 34 -6.09 15.43 7.99
C ILE A 34 -5.02 14.34 7.89
N CYS A 35 -3.77 14.72 8.11
CA CYS A 35 -2.62 13.82 8.05
C CYS A 35 -2.76 12.68 9.05
N GLU A 36 -2.80 11.44 8.56
CA GLU A 36 -2.94 10.23 9.37
C GLU A 36 -1.68 9.91 10.20
N HIS A 37 -0.55 10.57 9.91
CA HIS A 37 0.68 10.40 10.66
C HIS A 37 0.83 11.43 11.79
N CYS A 38 0.75 12.74 11.48
CA CYS A 38 0.95 13.80 12.48
C CYS A 38 -0.33 14.32 13.11
N GLY A 39 -1.51 14.11 12.50
CA GLY A 39 -2.80 14.59 13.00
C GLY A 39 -3.01 16.11 12.95
N GLN A 40 -2.01 16.88 12.51
CA GLN A 40 -2.03 18.35 12.63
C GLN A 40 -2.25 19.07 11.30
N ASN A 41 -1.72 18.53 10.21
CA ASN A 41 -1.68 19.22 8.92
C ASN A 41 -2.70 18.62 7.94
N LYS A 42 -3.10 19.41 6.94
CA LYS A 42 -3.89 18.92 5.81
C LYS A 42 -3.15 17.80 5.08
N ALA A 43 -3.83 16.69 4.84
CA ALA A 43 -3.32 15.60 4.03
C ALA A 43 -3.45 15.95 2.54
N THR A 44 -2.35 15.80 1.81
CA THR A 44 -2.21 16.20 0.40
C THR A 44 -1.63 15.10 -0.46
N ASP A 45 -0.87 14.17 0.14
CA ASP A 45 -0.13 13.14 -0.56
C ASP A 45 -0.54 11.75 -0.06
N ALA A 46 -0.51 10.78 -0.95
CA ALA A 46 -0.73 9.37 -0.66
C ALA A 46 0.61 8.67 -0.47
N HIS A 47 0.81 8.03 0.68
CA HIS A 47 2.02 7.29 0.99
C HIS A 47 1.73 5.79 1.13
N HIS A 48 2.44 4.95 0.36
CA HIS A 48 2.40 3.50 0.52
C HIS A 48 3.20 3.07 1.75
N ILE A 49 2.55 2.50 2.76
CA ILE A 49 3.20 1.98 3.97
C ILE A 49 4.20 0.87 3.59
N LYS A 50 3.74 -0.12 2.80
CA LYS A 50 4.61 -1.03 2.07
C LYS A 50 4.74 -0.53 0.64
N LEU A 51 5.96 -0.20 0.23
CA LEU A 51 6.25 0.33 -1.09
C LEU A 51 5.88 -0.66 -2.20
N LYS A 52 5.46 -0.15 -3.37
CA LYS A 52 5.18 -0.97 -4.56
C LYS A 52 6.37 -1.84 -4.98
N SER A 53 7.59 -1.31 -4.86
CA SER A 53 8.84 -2.03 -5.15
C SER A 53 9.03 -3.26 -4.26
N GLN A 54 8.43 -3.27 -3.07
CA GLN A 54 8.47 -4.36 -2.10
C GLN A 54 7.21 -5.25 -2.15
N GLY A 55 6.37 -5.10 -3.18
CA GLY A 55 5.12 -5.85 -3.33
C GLY A 55 3.92 -5.24 -2.59
N GLY A 56 4.00 -3.95 -2.22
CA GLY A 56 2.86 -3.22 -1.68
C GLY A 56 1.74 -3.03 -2.70
N LEU A 57 0.51 -3.32 -2.30
CA LEU A 57 -0.68 -3.18 -3.13
C LEU A 57 -1.25 -1.76 -3.05
N ASP A 58 -1.95 -1.33 -4.10
CA ASP A 58 -2.75 -0.11 -4.11
C ASP A 58 -4.11 -0.39 -3.44
N ILE A 59 -4.08 -0.66 -2.13
CA ILE A 59 -5.27 -0.90 -1.31
C ILE A 59 -5.35 0.12 -0.19
N ALA A 60 -6.55 0.56 0.17
CA ALA A 60 -6.74 1.70 1.07
C ALA A 60 -6.04 1.52 2.43
N ILE A 61 -5.95 0.30 2.96
CA ILE A 61 -5.28 0.01 4.24
C ILE A 61 -3.77 0.23 4.18
N ASN A 62 -3.15 0.01 3.01
CA ASN A 62 -1.71 0.17 2.77
C ASN A 62 -1.34 1.62 2.37
N ILE A 63 -2.32 2.50 2.25
CA ILE A 63 -2.11 3.92 1.93
C ILE A 63 -2.36 4.77 3.17
N LEU A 64 -1.43 5.66 3.48
CA LEU A 64 -1.64 6.77 4.40
C LEU A 64 -1.93 8.05 3.62
N HIS A 65 -2.91 8.81 4.08
CA HIS A 65 -3.10 10.19 3.64
C HIS A 65 -2.28 11.11 4.53
N VAL A 66 -1.22 11.70 3.99
CA VAL A 66 -0.25 12.46 4.79
C VAL A 66 -0.06 13.86 4.23
N CYS A 67 0.37 14.79 5.09
CA CYS A 67 0.80 16.10 4.62
C CYS A 67 2.14 15.99 3.90
N ARG A 68 2.44 17.02 3.10
CA ARG A 68 3.69 17.07 2.32
C ARG A 68 4.95 16.93 3.17
N VAL A 69 4.95 17.54 4.36
CA VAL A 69 6.10 17.52 5.28
C VAL A 69 6.40 16.09 5.75
N CYS A 70 5.38 15.37 6.21
CA CYS A 70 5.53 13.96 6.62
C CYS A 70 5.87 13.06 5.43
N HIS A 71 5.35 13.35 4.23
CA HIS A 71 5.67 12.59 3.03
C HIS A 71 7.13 12.74 2.60
N GLN A 72 7.73 13.93 2.78
CA GLN A 72 9.13 14.18 2.40
C GLN A 72 10.12 13.72 3.47
N HIS A 73 9.75 13.82 4.74
CA HIS A 73 10.55 13.39 5.88
C HIS A 73 10.09 12.02 6.40
N SER A 74 10.23 10.99 5.55
CA SER A 74 10.05 9.59 5.98
C SER A 74 11.20 9.15 6.90
N SER A 75 11.22 9.69 8.11
CA SER A 75 12.14 9.30 9.18
C SER A 75 11.93 7.85 9.61
N ILE A 76 12.86 7.30 10.39
CA ILE A 76 12.68 5.99 11.01
C ILE A 76 11.39 5.94 11.84
N ASP A 77 11.10 7.01 12.60
CA ASP A 77 9.87 7.17 13.36
C ASP A 77 8.62 7.13 12.47
N PHE A 78 8.64 7.85 11.34
CA PHE A 78 7.56 7.81 10.35
C PHE A 78 7.28 6.38 9.87
N LEU A 79 8.34 5.64 9.52
CA LEU A 79 8.20 4.26 9.02
C LEU A 79 7.68 3.30 10.09
N HIS A 80 8.11 3.46 11.35
CA HIS A 80 7.59 2.66 12.47
C HIS A 80 6.11 2.93 12.70
N LYS A 81 5.71 4.20 12.84
CA LYS A 81 4.31 4.57 13.05
C LYS A 81 3.43 4.17 11.88
N ALA A 82 3.92 4.26 10.64
CA ALA A 82 3.19 3.79 9.47
C ALA A 82 2.92 2.28 9.53
N LYS A 83 3.90 1.48 9.96
CA LYS A 83 3.72 0.03 10.17
C LYS A 83 2.76 -0.29 11.31
N GLU A 84 2.79 0.47 12.40
CA GLU A 84 1.81 0.34 13.50
C GLU A 84 0.39 0.62 13.03
N ILE A 85 0.17 1.74 12.33
CA ILE A 85 -1.14 2.06 11.75
C ILE A 85 -1.64 0.94 10.83
N LEU A 86 -0.76 0.38 9.99
CA LEU A 86 -1.13 -0.75 9.14
C LEU A 86 -1.53 -1.98 9.97
N ARG A 87 -0.76 -2.31 11.00
CA ARG A 87 -1.06 -3.42 11.92
C ARG A 87 -2.43 -3.24 12.56
N ASP A 88 -2.70 -2.07 13.13
CA ASP A 88 -3.96 -1.77 13.82
C ASP A 88 -5.16 -1.88 12.87
N ARG A 89 -5.02 -1.35 11.65
CA ARG A 89 -6.06 -1.50 10.61
C ARG A 89 -6.33 -2.96 10.28
N ILE A 90 -5.29 -3.78 10.18
CA ILE A 90 -5.45 -5.19 9.87
C ILE A 90 -6.15 -5.92 11.02
N ILE A 91 -5.78 -5.65 12.28
CA ILE A 91 -6.42 -6.27 13.46
C ILE A 91 -7.91 -5.93 13.51
N VAL A 92 -8.28 -4.67 13.23
CA VAL A 92 -9.69 -4.26 13.22
C VAL A 92 -10.48 -4.94 12.09
N LEU A 93 -9.89 -5.06 10.90
CA LEU A 93 -10.57 -5.67 9.76
C LEU A 93 -10.66 -7.20 9.87
N PHE A 94 -9.61 -7.82 10.41
CA PHE A 94 -9.42 -9.27 10.52
C PHE A 94 -9.14 -9.64 11.99
N PRO A 95 -10.14 -9.53 12.88
CA PRO A 95 -9.96 -9.68 14.32
C PRO A 95 -9.72 -11.12 14.76
N ASP A 96 -10.07 -12.10 13.93
CA ASP A 96 -9.94 -13.52 14.25
C ASP A 96 -8.83 -14.17 13.41
N ILE A 97 -8.19 -15.19 13.98
CA ILE A 97 -7.09 -15.93 13.36
C ILE A 97 -7.57 -16.97 12.34
N ARG A 98 -8.87 -17.04 12.05
CA ARG A 98 -9.47 -18.07 11.19
C ARG A 98 -9.12 -17.83 9.73
N GLU A 99 -9.49 -18.76 8.86
CA GLU A 99 -9.42 -18.53 7.43
C GLU A 99 -10.58 -17.64 6.89
N TYR A 100 -10.26 -16.60 6.12
CA TYR A 100 -11.17 -15.68 5.41
C TYR A 100 -11.08 -16.00 3.92
N THR A 101 -12.23 -16.20 3.30
CA THR A 101 -12.36 -16.36 1.86
C THR A 101 -11.96 -15.09 1.10
N LEU A 102 -11.71 -15.21 -0.20
CA LEU A 102 -11.46 -14.04 -1.07
C LEU A 102 -12.63 -13.05 -1.01
N LYS A 103 -13.87 -13.57 -1.03
CA LYS A 103 -15.09 -12.75 -0.95
C LYS A 103 -15.13 -11.95 0.34
N GLU A 104 -14.96 -12.60 1.50
CA GLU A 104 -14.92 -11.92 2.81
C GLU A 104 -13.78 -10.89 2.88
N THR A 105 -12.61 -11.21 2.31
CA THR A 105 -11.47 -10.30 2.29
C THR A 105 -11.77 -9.04 1.47
N VAL A 106 -12.33 -9.21 0.28
CA VAL A 106 -12.71 -8.12 -0.64
C VAL A 106 -13.75 -7.21 0.00
N GLU A 107 -14.78 -7.80 0.62
CA GLU A 107 -15.82 -7.08 1.36
C GLU A 107 -15.23 -6.26 2.52
N LYS A 108 -14.34 -6.86 3.32
CA LYS A 108 -13.67 -6.18 4.45
C LYS A 108 -12.73 -5.07 4.01
N LEU A 109 -12.02 -5.25 2.90
CA LEU A 109 -11.14 -4.21 2.33
C LEU A 109 -11.93 -3.06 1.68
N ASN A 110 -13.25 -3.19 1.57
CA ASN A 110 -14.15 -2.23 0.92
C ASN A 110 -13.65 -1.84 -0.48
N MET A 111 -13.24 -2.82 -1.27
CA MET A 111 -12.65 -2.59 -2.59
C MET A 111 -13.33 -3.45 -3.64
N PRO A 112 -13.55 -2.95 -4.88
CA PRO A 112 -14.14 -3.76 -5.95
C PRO A 112 -13.33 -5.02 -6.23
N HIS A 113 -14.01 -6.16 -6.35
CA HIS A 113 -13.39 -7.48 -6.56
C HIS A 113 -12.49 -7.50 -7.80
N ASP A 114 -12.93 -6.87 -8.89
CA ASP A 114 -12.20 -6.72 -10.15
C ASP A 114 -10.90 -5.93 -9.97
N GLU A 115 -10.89 -4.90 -9.13
CA GLU A 115 -9.69 -4.11 -8.84
C GLU A 115 -8.67 -4.92 -8.02
N ILE A 116 -9.14 -5.67 -7.02
CA ILE A 116 -8.30 -6.62 -6.28
C ILE A 116 -7.71 -7.63 -7.26
N MET A 117 -8.55 -8.30 -8.03
CA MET A 117 -8.10 -9.31 -8.98
C MET A 117 -7.15 -8.73 -10.03
N ARG A 118 -7.34 -7.49 -10.50
CA ARG A 118 -6.42 -6.81 -11.45
C ARG A 118 -5.03 -6.58 -10.85
N GLN A 119 -4.96 -6.21 -9.57
CA GLN A 119 -3.68 -6.02 -8.88
C GLN A 119 -2.97 -7.36 -8.62
N TYR A 120 -3.73 -8.40 -8.31
CA TYR A 120 -3.21 -9.75 -8.04
C TYR A 120 -2.82 -10.52 -9.32
N THR A 121 -3.66 -10.53 -10.36
CA THR A 121 -3.42 -11.26 -11.62
C THR A 121 -2.21 -10.76 -12.39
N LYS A 122 -1.94 -9.44 -12.40
CA LYS A 122 -0.73 -8.89 -13.04
C LYS A 122 0.60 -9.37 -12.43
N ARG A 123 0.57 -9.90 -11.21
CA ARG A 123 1.76 -10.31 -10.47
C ARG A 123 1.91 -11.84 -10.35
N PHE A 124 0.83 -12.59 -10.51
CA PHE A 124 0.78 -14.05 -10.23
C PHE A 124 0.20 -14.87 -11.40
N LEU A 125 0.84 -14.85 -12.58
CA LEU A 125 0.53 -15.74 -13.70
C LEU A 125 1.39 -17.02 -13.70
N SER A 126 1.44 -17.78 -12.61
CA SER A 126 1.71 -19.24 -12.68
C SER A 126 1.17 -19.98 -11.46
N THR A 127 0.48 -21.09 -11.73
CA THR A 127 -0.01 -22.17 -10.84
C THR A 127 -1.14 -21.94 -9.83
N THR A 128 -1.97 -22.96 -9.73
CA THR A 128 -3.26 -23.17 -9.05
C THR A 128 -3.24 -23.09 -7.51
N TYR A 129 -2.24 -22.45 -6.91
CA TYR A 129 -2.05 -22.29 -5.46
C TYR A 129 -2.73 -21.01 -4.89
N LYS A 130 -3.67 -20.42 -5.66
CA LYS A 130 -3.87 -18.96 -5.79
C LYS A 130 -5.07 -18.33 -5.07
N LEU A 131 -5.78 -19.07 -4.22
CA LEU A 131 -6.88 -18.51 -3.40
C LEU A 131 -6.57 -18.50 -1.89
N LYS A 132 -5.56 -19.26 -1.43
CA LYS A 132 -5.01 -19.14 -0.06
C LYS A 132 -4.18 -17.86 0.15
N THR A 133 -3.89 -17.11 -0.92
CA THR A 133 -2.93 -16.01 -0.94
C THR A 133 -3.49 -14.62 -0.65
N CYS A 134 -4.80 -14.37 -0.53
CA CYS A 134 -5.22 -13.13 0.14
C CYS A 134 -4.90 -13.21 1.63
N GLN A 135 -5.11 -14.40 2.19
CA GLN A 135 -4.96 -14.61 3.61
C GLN A 135 -3.55 -14.93 4.08
N LEU A 136 -2.83 -15.80 3.36
CA LEU A 136 -1.42 -16.03 3.62
C LEU A 136 -0.59 -14.78 3.33
N TYR A 137 -1.00 -13.91 2.41
CA TYR A 137 -0.26 -12.67 2.16
C TYR A 137 -0.52 -11.63 3.25
N ILE A 138 -1.73 -11.56 3.84
CA ILE A 138 -1.97 -10.78 5.05
C ILE A 138 -1.24 -11.40 6.25
N ARG A 139 -1.25 -12.73 6.46
CA ARG A 139 -0.54 -13.43 7.55
C ARG A 139 1.00 -13.34 7.44
N GLN A 140 1.55 -13.51 6.24
CA GLN A 140 2.98 -13.33 5.93
C GLN A 140 3.38 -11.84 5.91
N TRP A 141 2.44 -10.91 5.68
CA TRP A 141 2.63 -9.46 5.91
C TRP A 141 2.60 -9.08 7.39
N LEU A 142 1.80 -9.76 8.20
CA LEU A 142 1.58 -9.48 9.62
C LEU A 142 2.75 -9.91 10.51
N GLY A 143 3.67 -10.74 10.02
CA GLY A 143 4.73 -11.32 10.86
C GLY A 143 4.18 -12.24 11.95
N VAL A 144 2.96 -12.77 11.76
CA VAL A 144 2.30 -13.72 12.67
C VAL A 144 2.44 -15.11 12.05
N TYR A 145 3.70 -15.53 11.89
CA TYR A 145 4.04 -16.94 12.07
C TYR A 145 4.54 -17.03 13.52
N GLU A 146 4.29 -18.16 14.17
CA GLU A 146 4.75 -18.48 15.52
C GLU A 146 6.14 -17.93 15.86
#